data_AF-A0A960UUA7-F1
#
_entry.id   AF-A0A960UUA7-F1
#
_cell.length_a   1.000
_cell.length_b   1.000
_cell.length_c   1.000
_cell.angle_alpha   90.00
_cell.angle_beta   90.00
_cell.angle_gamma   90.00
#
_symmetry.space_group_name_H-M   'P 1'
#
loop_
_entity.id
_entity.type
_entity.pdbx_description
1 polymer ?
#
loop_
_entity_poly.entity_id
_entity_poly.type
_entity_poly.pdbx_seq_one_letter_code
_entity_poly.pdbx_strand_id
1 'polypeptide(L)'
;MKEAKEGARTGESKSDDSKDEDLLQDLSAEQRSVIQSATPWKQVIAAAGSGKTRTVIHLAEYELRTGRTGRGRLLLLTFSRKAAEEMRQRLSPDLEPAVHVSTFHAFCLHLIRRYHPRGSSFQVVNEARRLKILKPLFRRYRFEIGGIPYDMLLAHPDLFRQRFPKEAFRILRFWNLYKEKYNLLEYRDLITMVLANLRGLRLRGQKGSWLAPFISDFDMVIVDEFQDTDPAQLEFLRLLSPPRLVVVVCVSHSTKEASEPSPRHCRVFRELNSSR
;
A
#
# COMPACT_ATOMS: atom_id res chain seq x y z
N MET A 1 68.14 -17.85 0.34
CA MET A 1 67.42 -18.25 1.57
C MET A 1 66.02 -17.67 1.46
N LYS A 2 65.05 -18.56 1.18
CA LYS A 2 63.56 -18.47 1.25
C LYS A 2 62.79 -17.29 0.60
N GLU A 3 62.07 -17.66 -0.45
CA GLU A 3 60.75 -17.15 -0.88
C GLU A 3 59.64 -17.45 0.16
N ALA A 4 58.59 -16.61 0.21
CA ALA A 4 57.20 -16.95 0.57
C ALA A 4 56.28 -15.78 0.14
N LYS A 5 55.54 -15.91 -0.97
CA LYS A 5 54.18 -16.48 -1.16
C LYS A 5 53.01 -15.57 -0.75
N GLU A 6 52.30 -15.14 -1.79
CA GLU A 6 50.91 -14.68 -1.82
C GLU A 6 49.94 -15.61 -1.10
N GLY A 7 48.90 -15.01 -0.53
CA GLY A 7 47.71 -15.69 -0.02
C GLY A 7 46.48 -14.83 -0.29
N ALA A 8 45.91 -14.97 -1.49
CA ALA A 8 44.60 -14.45 -1.84
C ALA A 8 43.51 -15.15 -1.00
N ARG A 9 42.65 -14.38 -0.35
CA ARG A 9 41.41 -14.86 0.27
C ARG A 9 40.30 -14.88 -0.77
N THR A 10 40.10 -16.01 -1.43
CA THR A 10 38.83 -16.38 -2.05
C THR A 10 38.06 -17.27 -1.07
N GLY A 11 37.10 -16.68 -0.37
CA GLY A 11 36.18 -17.39 0.52
C GLY A 11 34.76 -17.41 -0.06
N GLU A 12 34.38 -18.58 -0.58
CA GLU A 12 33.05 -19.20 -0.53
C GLU A 12 31.81 -18.43 -1.01
N SER A 13 31.32 -18.76 -2.23
CA SER A 13 29.99 -18.40 -2.76
C SER A 13 29.10 -19.61 -3.07
N LYS A 14 29.47 -20.83 -2.63
CA LYS A 14 28.80 -22.07 -3.09
C LYS A 14 27.57 -22.51 -2.27
N SER A 15 27.30 -21.90 -1.12
CA SER A 15 26.20 -22.32 -0.23
C SER A 15 24.88 -21.54 -0.40
N ASP A 16 24.91 -20.37 -1.07
CA ASP A 16 23.72 -19.55 -1.30
C ASP A 16 22.99 -19.93 -2.60
N ASP A 17 23.73 -20.24 -3.68
CA ASP A 17 23.13 -20.63 -4.98
C ASP A 17 22.20 -21.84 -4.87
N SER A 18 22.53 -22.83 -4.03
CA SER A 18 21.70 -24.04 -3.87
C SER A 18 20.37 -23.77 -3.16
N LYS A 19 20.35 -22.80 -2.22
CA LYS A 19 19.12 -22.44 -1.48
C LYS A 19 18.20 -21.54 -2.30
N ASP A 20 18.77 -20.76 -3.21
CA ASP A 20 18.03 -19.94 -4.15
C ASP A 20 17.38 -20.77 -5.25
N GLU A 21 18.04 -21.84 -5.72
CA GLU A 21 17.42 -22.80 -6.63
C GLU A 21 16.25 -23.55 -5.97
N ASP A 22 16.38 -23.98 -4.70
CA ASP A 22 15.31 -24.66 -3.96
C ASP A 22 14.02 -23.82 -3.86
N LEU A 23 14.13 -22.48 -3.68
CA LEU A 23 12.97 -21.58 -3.66
C LEU A 23 12.21 -21.52 -4.99
N LEU A 24 12.87 -21.83 -6.10
CA LEU A 24 12.32 -21.69 -7.44
C LEU A 24 11.87 -23.03 -8.04
N GLN A 25 12.23 -24.18 -7.43
CA GLN A 25 11.98 -25.52 -7.98
C GLN A 25 10.51 -25.77 -8.32
N ASP A 26 9.57 -25.32 -7.50
CA ASP A 26 8.14 -25.59 -7.70
C ASP A 26 7.37 -24.50 -8.48
N LEU A 27 8.08 -23.57 -9.12
CA LEU A 27 7.49 -22.45 -9.85
C LEU A 27 7.51 -22.67 -11.36
N SER A 28 6.50 -22.14 -12.06
CA SER A 28 6.46 -22.13 -13.53
C SER A 28 7.59 -21.26 -14.09
N ALA A 29 7.94 -21.47 -15.36
CA ALA A 29 8.97 -20.66 -16.04
C ALA A 29 8.63 -19.16 -16.01
N GLU A 30 7.35 -18.81 -16.16
CA GLU A 30 6.87 -17.43 -16.09
C GLU A 30 7.02 -16.85 -14.68
N GLN A 31 6.68 -17.62 -13.64
CA GLN A 31 6.84 -17.20 -12.25
C GLN A 31 8.30 -16.97 -11.90
N ARG A 32 9.20 -17.88 -12.31
CA ARG A 32 10.66 -17.73 -12.15
C ARG A 32 11.17 -16.48 -12.84
N SER A 33 10.75 -16.23 -14.08
CA SER A 33 11.11 -15.04 -14.85
C SER A 33 10.70 -13.74 -14.12
N VAL A 34 9.48 -13.70 -13.57
CA VAL A 34 9.01 -12.55 -12.77
C VAL A 34 9.89 -12.33 -11.54
N ILE A 35 10.27 -13.40 -10.83
CA ILE A 35 11.07 -13.33 -9.60
C ILE A 35 12.51 -12.89 -9.89
N GLN A 36 13.14 -13.50 -10.88
CA GLN A 36 14.54 -13.26 -11.20
C GLN A 36 14.76 -11.93 -11.92
N SER A 37 13.76 -11.41 -12.65
CA SER A 37 13.84 -10.15 -13.39
C SER A 37 14.37 -8.99 -12.53
N ALA A 38 15.43 -8.33 -13.00
CA ALA A 38 16.02 -7.14 -12.39
C ALA A 38 15.32 -5.82 -12.78
N THR A 39 14.24 -5.89 -13.56
CA THR A 39 13.49 -4.70 -13.98
C THR A 39 12.99 -3.95 -12.74
N PRO A 40 13.38 -2.67 -12.53
CA PRO A 40 13.03 -1.95 -11.31
C PRO A 40 11.53 -1.85 -11.12
N TRP A 41 10.80 -1.51 -12.17
CA TRP A 41 9.36 -1.33 -12.15
C TRP A 41 8.73 -2.33 -13.11
N LYS A 42 7.99 -3.31 -12.56
CA LYS A 42 7.34 -4.36 -13.34
C LYS A 42 5.88 -4.54 -12.97
N GLN A 43 5.08 -4.75 -14.02
CA GLN A 43 3.67 -5.12 -13.92
C GLN A 43 3.53 -6.59 -14.27
N VAL A 44 2.99 -7.37 -13.35
CA VAL A 44 2.72 -8.80 -13.51
C VAL A 44 1.23 -8.97 -13.75
N ILE A 45 0.87 -9.47 -14.93
CA ILE A 45 -0.52 -9.75 -15.29
C ILE A 45 -0.73 -11.24 -15.16
N ALA A 46 -1.71 -11.66 -14.38
CA ALA A 46 -1.92 -13.06 -14.09
C ALA A 46 -3.41 -13.42 -14.02
N ALA A 47 -3.76 -14.54 -14.66
CA ALA A 47 -5.07 -15.15 -14.60
C ALA A 47 -5.48 -15.52 -13.16
N ALA A 48 -6.78 -15.53 -12.85
CA ALA A 48 -7.26 -16.14 -11.62
C ALA A 48 -6.76 -17.59 -11.47
N GLY A 49 -6.35 -18.00 -10.26
CA GLY A 49 -5.83 -19.36 -10.01
C GLY A 49 -4.37 -19.61 -10.45
N SER A 50 -3.70 -18.69 -11.15
CA SER A 50 -2.30 -18.84 -11.60
C SER A 50 -1.23 -18.79 -10.48
N GLY A 51 -1.63 -18.82 -9.22
CA GLY A 51 -0.69 -18.75 -8.09
C GLY A 51 -0.07 -17.37 -7.85
N LYS A 52 -0.74 -16.26 -8.20
CA LYS A 52 -0.27 -14.88 -7.95
C LYS A 52 0.32 -14.66 -6.56
N THR A 53 -0.44 -15.02 -5.53
CA THR A 53 0.01 -14.89 -4.14
C THR A 53 1.27 -15.71 -3.90
N ARG A 54 1.38 -16.93 -4.45
CA ARG A 54 2.59 -17.74 -4.37
C ARG A 54 3.77 -17.01 -5.02
N THR A 55 3.60 -16.45 -6.22
CA THR A 55 4.64 -15.67 -6.91
C THR A 55 5.09 -14.47 -6.09
N VAL A 56 4.16 -13.74 -5.47
CA VAL A 56 4.46 -12.57 -4.63
C VAL A 56 5.26 -12.95 -3.38
N ILE A 57 4.87 -14.04 -2.71
CA ILE A 57 5.59 -14.55 -1.53
C ILE A 57 7.01 -14.99 -1.91
N HIS A 58 7.15 -15.85 -2.92
CA HIS A 58 8.46 -16.30 -3.37
C HIS A 58 9.33 -15.13 -3.88
N LEU A 59 8.74 -14.13 -4.53
CA LEU A 59 9.45 -12.90 -4.91
C LEU A 59 10.01 -12.19 -3.67
N ALA A 60 9.19 -11.98 -2.63
CA ALA A 60 9.64 -11.31 -1.41
C ALA A 60 10.74 -12.10 -0.69
N GLU A 61 10.62 -13.42 -0.61
CA GLU A 61 11.63 -14.29 0.01
C GLU A 61 12.93 -14.31 -0.79
N TYR A 62 12.84 -14.46 -2.11
CA TYR A 62 14.00 -14.43 -2.99
C TYR A 62 14.76 -13.10 -2.86
N GLU A 63 14.04 -11.98 -2.88
CA GLU A 63 14.61 -10.64 -2.69
C GLU A 63 15.39 -10.46 -1.38
N LEU A 64 14.90 -11.07 -0.30
CA LEU A 64 15.56 -11.01 1.00
C LEU A 64 16.72 -12.01 1.12
N ARG A 65 16.57 -13.22 0.58
CA ARG A 65 17.59 -14.28 0.66
C ARG A 65 18.80 -13.98 -0.22
N THR A 66 18.58 -13.46 -1.42
CA THR A 66 19.66 -13.06 -2.32
C THR A 66 20.29 -11.71 -1.94
N GLY A 67 19.84 -11.07 -0.86
CA GLY A 67 20.32 -9.76 -0.42
C GLY A 67 20.03 -8.59 -1.37
N ARG A 68 19.17 -8.77 -2.39
CA ARG A 68 18.79 -7.70 -3.33
C ARG A 68 17.94 -6.63 -2.66
N THR A 69 17.21 -6.99 -1.61
CA THR A 69 16.47 -6.09 -0.73
C THR A 69 16.96 -6.25 0.70
N GLY A 70 17.26 -5.13 1.37
CA GLY A 70 17.60 -5.18 2.79
C GLY A 70 16.44 -5.65 3.67
N ARG A 71 16.73 -6.33 4.76
CA ARG A 71 15.72 -6.74 5.76
C ARG A 71 15.01 -5.50 6.32
N GLY A 72 13.68 -5.53 6.39
CA GLY A 72 12.86 -4.38 6.80
C GLY A 72 12.68 -3.31 5.70
N ARG A 73 13.32 -3.48 4.53
CA ARG A 73 13.26 -2.52 3.41
C ARG A 73 12.34 -2.99 2.26
N LEU A 74 11.51 -4.00 2.51
CA LEU A 74 10.46 -4.49 1.61
C LEU A 74 9.07 -4.18 2.17
N LEU A 75 8.26 -3.46 1.40
CA LEU A 75 6.85 -3.20 1.69
C LEU A 75 5.95 -4.03 0.77
N LEU A 76 5.06 -4.84 1.34
CA LEU A 76 4.08 -5.63 0.61
C LEU A 76 2.67 -5.12 0.96
N LEU A 77 1.99 -4.54 -0.03
CA LEU A 77 0.65 -3.97 0.08
C LEU A 77 -0.40 -4.88 -0.56
N THR A 78 -1.54 -5.02 0.11
CA THR A 78 -2.74 -5.72 -0.40
C THR A 78 -4.02 -5.00 0.05
N PHE A 79 -5.18 -5.43 -0.44
CA PHE A 79 -6.46 -4.71 -0.24
C PHE A 79 -7.19 -5.09 1.05
N SER A 80 -7.05 -6.32 1.52
CA SER A 80 -7.78 -6.80 2.69
C SER A 80 -6.85 -7.18 3.84
N ARG A 81 -7.35 -7.01 5.07
CA ARG A 81 -6.63 -7.47 6.27
C ARG A 81 -6.43 -8.98 6.26
N LYS A 82 -7.40 -9.72 5.73
CA LYS A 82 -7.32 -11.18 5.59
C LYS A 82 -6.19 -11.58 4.65
N ALA A 83 -6.10 -10.95 3.48
CA ALA A 83 -5.02 -11.22 2.53
C ALA A 83 -3.65 -10.85 3.11
N ALA A 84 -3.54 -9.73 3.84
CA ALA A 84 -2.29 -9.35 4.49
C ALA A 84 -1.85 -10.40 5.54
N GLU A 85 -2.81 -10.91 6.33
CA GLU A 85 -2.54 -11.94 7.33
C GLU A 85 -2.14 -13.27 6.69
N GLU A 86 -2.88 -13.69 5.66
CA GLU A 86 -2.57 -14.88 4.88
C GLU A 86 -1.19 -14.81 4.21
N MET A 87 -0.80 -13.64 3.69
CA MET A 87 0.54 -13.42 3.15
C MET A 87 1.63 -13.54 4.20
N ARG A 88 1.44 -12.98 5.40
CA ARG A 88 2.40 -13.15 6.51
C ARG A 88 2.58 -14.61 6.89
N GLN A 89 1.47 -15.35 7.01
CA GLN A 89 1.50 -16.77 7.37
C GLN A 89 2.19 -17.65 6.31
N ARG A 90 2.24 -17.19 5.06
CA ARG A 90 2.91 -17.89 3.95
C ARG A 90 4.39 -17.55 3.83
N LEU A 91 4.87 -16.46 4.43
CA LEU A 91 6.30 -16.15 4.51
C LEU A 91 6.98 -17.14 5.45
N SER A 92 8.22 -17.50 5.13
CA SER A 92 9.09 -18.27 6.02
C SER A 92 9.19 -17.55 7.37
N PRO A 93 9.06 -18.26 8.51
CA PRO A 93 9.02 -17.63 9.84
C PRO A 93 10.22 -16.73 10.16
N ASP A 94 11.39 -17.02 9.61
CA ASP A 94 12.60 -16.20 9.78
C ASP A 94 12.60 -14.93 8.91
N LEU A 95 11.80 -14.88 7.84
CA LEU A 95 11.68 -13.75 6.91
C LEU A 95 10.45 -12.89 7.15
N GLU A 96 9.39 -13.43 7.77
CA GLU A 96 8.17 -12.69 8.07
C GLU A 96 8.44 -11.34 8.77
N PRO A 97 9.29 -11.26 9.82
CA PRO A 97 9.59 -9.99 10.49
C PRO A 97 10.40 -9.00 9.63
N ALA A 98 11.00 -9.47 8.54
CA ALA A 98 11.80 -8.66 7.62
C ALA A 98 10.95 -8.02 6.50
N VAL A 99 9.65 -8.34 6.40
CA VAL A 99 8.75 -7.76 5.40
C VAL A 99 7.65 -6.94 6.06
N HIS A 100 7.44 -5.71 5.60
CA HIS A 100 6.28 -4.92 6.00
C HIS A 100 5.05 -5.35 5.19
N VAL A 101 4.30 -6.34 5.66
CA VAL A 101 3.04 -6.76 5.02
C VAL A 101 1.86 -5.99 5.61
N SER A 102 1.07 -5.30 4.79
CA SER A 102 -0.08 -4.52 5.28
C SER A 102 -1.09 -4.15 4.19
N THR A 103 -2.25 -3.60 4.59
CA THR A 103 -3.08 -2.82 3.67
C THR A 103 -2.61 -1.37 3.62
N PHE A 104 -2.94 -0.62 2.57
CA PHE A 104 -2.61 0.82 2.47
C PHE A 104 -2.99 1.61 3.73
N HIS A 105 -4.17 1.35 4.28
CA HIS A 105 -4.66 2.06 5.46
C HIS A 105 -3.95 1.63 6.74
N ALA A 106 -3.70 0.32 6.93
CA ALA A 106 -2.94 -0.17 8.06
C ALA A 106 -1.51 0.39 8.05
N PHE A 107 -0.92 0.47 6.85
CA PHE A 107 0.37 1.09 6.65
C PHE A 107 0.37 2.58 6.98
N CYS A 108 -0.56 3.35 6.40
CA CYS A 108 -0.69 4.78 6.70
C CYS A 108 -0.89 5.03 8.21
N LEU A 109 -1.71 4.21 8.87
CA LEU A 109 -1.87 4.28 10.32
C LEU A 109 -0.56 4.00 11.06
N HIS A 110 0.22 2.98 10.65
CA HIS A 110 1.53 2.70 11.21
C HIS A 110 2.45 3.93 11.10
N LEU A 111 2.52 4.56 9.92
CA LEU A 111 3.32 5.77 9.70
C LEU A 111 2.88 6.92 10.60
N ILE A 112 1.56 7.14 10.71
CA ILE A 112 1.00 8.19 11.56
C ILE A 112 1.36 7.91 13.02
N ARG A 113 1.20 6.68 13.50
CA ARG A 113 1.51 6.34 14.90
C ARG A 113 2.99 6.52 15.22
N ARG A 114 3.86 6.12 14.30
CA ARG A 114 5.32 6.09 14.51
C ARG A 114 5.97 7.46 14.34
N TYR A 115 5.54 8.21 13.33
CA TYR A 115 6.28 9.39 12.87
C TYR A 115 5.54 10.70 13.07
N HIS A 116 4.20 10.71 13.09
CA HIS A 116 3.47 11.96 13.30
C HIS A 116 3.65 12.47 14.74
N PRO A 117 3.90 13.77 14.98
CA PRO A 117 4.12 14.32 16.34
C PRO A 117 2.97 14.04 17.31
N ARG A 118 1.74 14.00 16.80
CA ARG A 118 0.50 13.66 17.52
C ARG A 118 0.04 12.21 17.33
N GLY A 119 0.91 11.33 16.83
CA GLY A 119 0.58 9.98 16.40
C GLY A 119 -0.20 9.18 17.45
N SER A 120 0.25 9.17 18.70
CA SER A 120 -0.41 8.47 19.81
C SER A 120 -1.78 9.04 20.20
N SER A 121 -2.00 10.35 20.00
CA SER A 121 -3.25 11.03 20.39
C SER A 121 -4.42 10.76 19.45
N PHE A 122 -4.16 10.34 18.21
CA PHE A 122 -5.23 10.13 17.24
C PHE A 122 -6.11 8.93 17.58
N GLN A 123 -7.41 9.04 17.36
CA GLN A 123 -8.35 7.91 17.44
C GLN A 123 -9.01 7.68 16.08
N VAL A 124 -8.95 6.44 15.59
CA VAL A 124 -9.65 6.07 14.36
C VAL A 124 -11.13 5.83 14.66
N VAL A 125 -12.01 6.48 13.92
CA VAL A 125 -13.45 6.45 14.10
C VAL A 125 -14.09 5.64 12.98
N ASN A 126 -14.97 4.70 13.36
CA ASN A 126 -15.78 3.94 12.42
C ASN A 126 -17.09 4.67 12.08
N GLU A 127 -17.80 4.17 11.06
CA GLU A 127 -19.03 4.78 10.56
C GLU A 127 -20.12 4.85 11.64
N ALA A 128 -20.27 3.81 12.47
CA ALA A 128 -21.24 3.79 13.55
C ALA A 128 -20.99 4.91 14.59
N ARG A 129 -19.74 5.12 15.00
CA ARG A 129 -19.36 6.19 15.93
C ARG A 129 -19.49 7.57 15.28
N ARG A 130 -19.11 7.71 14.00
CA ARG A 130 -19.36 8.95 13.23
C ARG A 130 -20.84 9.30 13.18
N LEU A 131 -21.70 8.34 12.83
CA LEU A 131 -23.14 8.53 12.81
C LEU A 131 -23.67 8.91 14.19
N LYS A 132 -23.24 8.22 15.26
CA LYS A 132 -23.64 8.54 16.64
C LYS A 132 -23.32 9.99 17.01
N ILE A 133 -22.15 10.50 16.62
CA ILE A 133 -21.72 11.89 16.87
C ILE A 133 -22.54 12.89 16.05
N LEU A 134 -22.84 12.58 14.78
CA LEU A 134 -23.53 13.50 13.88
C LEU A 134 -25.06 13.45 14.00
N LYS A 135 -25.62 12.38 14.57
CA LYS A 135 -27.08 12.17 14.69
C LYS A 135 -27.83 13.34 15.35
N PRO A 136 -27.35 13.98 16.44
CA PRO A 136 -28.02 15.15 17.00
C PRO A 136 -28.09 16.33 16.02
N LEU A 137 -27.05 16.52 15.21
CA LEU A 137 -27.02 17.60 14.22
C LEU A 137 -27.95 17.29 13.03
N PHE A 138 -27.98 16.05 12.56
CA PHE A 138 -28.95 15.62 11.55
C PHE A 138 -30.40 15.77 12.03
N ARG A 139 -30.68 15.45 13.31
CA ARG A 139 -32.02 15.62 13.90
C ARG A 139 -32.51 17.07 13.87
N ARG A 140 -31.60 18.05 13.95
CA ARG A 140 -31.92 19.47 13.82
C ARG A 140 -32.44 19.84 12.43
N TYR A 141 -31.99 19.14 11.39
CA TYR A 141 -32.36 19.36 9.98
C TYR A 141 -33.30 18.27 9.44
N ARG A 142 -34.02 17.57 10.31
CA ARG A 142 -34.80 16.38 9.93
C ARG A 142 -35.93 16.70 8.95
N PHE A 143 -36.49 17.92 9.02
CA PHE A 143 -37.62 18.33 8.19
C PHE A 143 -37.15 18.73 6.79
N GLU A 144 -35.95 19.31 6.70
CA GLU A 144 -35.29 19.69 5.46
C GLU A 144 -34.79 18.45 4.71
N ILE A 145 -34.20 17.49 5.42
CA ILE A 145 -33.61 16.27 4.84
C ILE A 145 -34.68 15.25 4.40
N GLY A 146 -35.90 15.34 4.91
CA GLY A 146 -37.04 14.58 4.37
C GLY A 146 -36.97 13.06 4.59
N GLY A 147 -36.69 12.62 5.82
CA GLY A 147 -36.77 11.20 6.20
C GLY A 147 -35.69 10.28 5.63
N ILE A 148 -34.78 10.81 4.80
CA ILE A 148 -33.67 10.04 4.23
C ILE A 148 -32.76 9.53 5.36
N PRO A 149 -32.39 8.23 5.37
CA PRO A 149 -31.45 7.68 6.34
C PRO A 149 -30.12 8.44 6.34
N TYR A 150 -29.65 8.85 7.53
CA TYR A 150 -28.48 9.72 7.66
C TYR A 150 -27.17 9.02 7.28
N ASP A 151 -27.07 7.72 7.53
CA ASP A 151 -25.99 6.85 7.08
C ASP A 151 -25.87 6.84 5.55
N MET A 152 -26.99 6.78 4.83
CA MET A 152 -26.99 6.88 3.37
C MET A 152 -26.39 8.20 2.87
N LEU A 153 -26.73 9.32 3.53
CA LEU A 153 -26.17 10.64 3.21
C LEU A 153 -24.67 10.75 3.54
N LEU A 154 -24.24 10.13 4.65
CA LEU A 154 -22.83 10.13 5.04
C LEU A 154 -21.95 9.25 4.14
N ALA A 155 -22.52 8.15 3.62
CA ALA A 155 -21.89 7.27 2.64
C ALA A 155 -21.78 7.93 1.25
N HIS A 156 -22.71 8.81 0.88
CA HIS A 156 -22.74 9.50 -0.41
C HIS A 156 -22.64 11.02 -0.24
N PRO A 157 -21.47 11.54 0.20
CA PRO A 157 -21.33 12.95 0.54
C PRO A 157 -21.55 13.89 -0.66
N ASP A 158 -21.31 13.44 -1.89
CA ASP A 158 -21.52 14.25 -3.09
C ASP A 158 -23.02 14.43 -3.39
N LEU A 159 -23.79 13.34 -3.32
CA LEU A 159 -25.25 13.41 -3.41
C LEU A 159 -25.82 14.26 -2.27
N PHE A 160 -25.27 14.14 -1.06
CA PHE A 160 -25.70 14.95 0.08
C PHE A 160 -25.47 16.44 -0.18
N ARG A 161 -24.29 16.83 -0.69
CA ARG A 161 -23.99 18.22 -1.06
C ARG A 161 -24.88 18.74 -2.18
N GLN A 162 -25.20 17.91 -3.16
CA GLN A 162 -26.04 18.30 -4.29
C GLN A 162 -27.50 18.52 -3.86
N ARG A 163 -28.05 17.60 -3.05
CA ARG A 163 -29.46 17.63 -2.67
C ARG A 163 -29.76 18.59 -1.52
N PHE A 164 -28.85 18.71 -0.55
CA PHE A 164 -29.02 19.51 0.67
C PHE A 164 -27.76 20.35 0.94
N PRO A 165 -27.42 21.32 0.08
CA PRO A 165 -26.12 22.00 0.11
C PRO A 165 -25.86 22.74 1.43
N LYS A 166 -26.88 23.38 2.01
CA LYS A 166 -26.74 24.15 3.26
C LYS A 166 -26.52 23.23 4.45
N GLU A 167 -27.29 22.16 4.56
CA GLU A 167 -27.25 21.18 5.63
C GLU A 167 -25.95 20.36 5.56
N ALA A 168 -25.59 19.91 4.36
CA ALA A 168 -24.34 19.21 4.09
C ALA A 168 -23.14 20.07 4.46
N PHE A 169 -23.12 21.35 4.07
CA PHE A 169 -22.04 22.27 4.46
C PHE A 169 -21.92 22.37 5.98
N ARG A 170 -23.03 22.57 6.70
CA ARG A 170 -23.03 22.70 8.17
C ARG A 170 -22.60 21.42 8.87
N ILE A 171 -23.11 20.26 8.43
CA ILE A 171 -22.81 18.96 9.04
C ILE A 171 -21.37 18.54 8.76
N LEU A 172 -20.91 18.64 7.52
CA LEU A 172 -19.55 18.25 7.15
C LEU A 172 -18.51 19.21 7.72
N ARG A 173 -18.81 20.52 7.79
CA ARG A 173 -17.93 21.49 8.47
C ARG A 173 -17.84 21.19 9.97
N PHE A 174 -18.98 20.95 10.63
CA PHE A 174 -18.97 20.54 12.03
C PHE A 174 -18.14 19.28 12.23
N TRP A 175 -18.32 18.28 11.36
CA TRP A 175 -17.58 17.03 11.44
C TRP A 175 -16.06 17.24 11.34
N ASN A 176 -15.60 18.05 10.38
CA ASN A 176 -14.17 18.36 10.24
C ASN A 176 -13.60 19.07 11.49
N LEU A 177 -14.30 20.07 12.02
CA LEU A 177 -13.89 20.77 13.24
C LEU A 177 -13.91 19.85 14.46
N TYR A 178 -14.88 18.94 14.53
CA TYR A 178 -14.98 17.95 15.60
C TYR A 178 -13.80 16.96 15.53
N LYS A 179 -13.45 16.49 14.33
CA LYS A 179 -12.27 15.63 14.13
C LYS A 179 -10.99 16.31 14.60
N GLU A 180 -10.78 17.56 14.22
CA GLU A 180 -9.61 18.34 14.63
C GLU A 180 -9.55 18.53 16.15
N LYS A 181 -10.66 18.97 16.77
CA LYS A 181 -10.72 19.23 18.22
C LYS A 181 -10.42 17.99 19.07
N TYR A 182 -10.87 16.82 18.64
CA TYR A 182 -10.76 15.57 19.39
C TYR A 182 -9.71 14.61 18.84
N ASN A 183 -8.83 15.07 17.92
CA ASN A 183 -7.83 14.24 17.25
C ASN A 183 -8.42 12.94 16.68
N LEU A 184 -9.53 13.04 15.96
CA LEU A 184 -10.18 11.88 15.33
C LEU A 184 -9.77 11.78 13.87
N LEU A 185 -9.57 10.55 13.41
CA LEU A 185 -9.31 10.22 12.00
C LEU A 185 -10.36 9.22 11.53
N GLU A 186 -10.88 9.42 10.33
CA GLU A 186 -11.60 8.39 9.59
C GLU A 186 -10.60 7.57 8.75
N TYR A 187 -11.07 6.44 8.22
CA TYR A 187 -10.25 5.58 7.36
C TYR A 187 -9.64 6.37 6.18
N ARG A 188 -10.45 7.19 5.50
CA ARG A 188 -9.98 8.06 4.41
C ARG A 188 -8.95 9.11 4.83
N ASP A 189 -9.01 9.58 6.08
CA ASP A 189 -8.08 10.60 6.57
C ASP A 189 -6.67 10.04 6.72
N LEU A 190 -6.53 8.72 6.93
CA LEU A 190 -5.22 8.06 7.08
C LEU A 190 -4.35 8.27 5.85
N ILE A 191 -4.88 7.92 4.67
CA ILE A 191 -4.17 8.10 3.40
C ILE A 191 -4.01 9.59 3.11
N THR A 192 -5.06 10.39 3.30
CA THR A 192 -5.03 11.82 2.99
C THR A 192 -3.97 12.58 3.80
N MET A 193 -3.81 12.25 5.08
CA MET A 193 -2.82 12.90 5.95
C MET A 193 -1.38 12.52 5.57
N VAL A 194 -1.14 11.25 5.21
CA VAL A 194 0.15 10.78 4.69
C VAL A 194 0.46 11.46 3.36
N LEU A 195 -0.49 11.49 2.42
CA LEU A 195 -0.34 12.17 1.13
C LEU A 195 -0.01 13.66 1.29
N ALA A 196 -0.73 14.37 2.17
CA ALA A 196 -0.45 15.77 2.43
C ALA A 196 0.99 16.00 2.90
N ASN A 197 1.52 15.09 3.73
CA ASN A 197 2.91 15.18 4.19
C ASN A 197 3.91 14.81 3.09
N LEU A 198 3.65 13.75 2.30
CA LEU A 198 4.48 13.37 1.15
C LEU A 198 4.54 14.47 0.08
N ARG A 199 3.40 15.10 -0.25
CA ARG A 199 3.37 16.27 -1.15
C ARG A 199 4.20 17.42 -0.60
N GLY A 200 4.07 17.69 0.70
CA GLY A 200 4.89 18.69 1.39
C GLY A 200 6.38 18.39 1.28
N LEU A 201 6.77 17.12 1.44
CA LEU A 201 8.15 16.66 1.34
C LEU A 201 8.69 16.79 -0.10
N ARG A 202 7.89 16.48 -1.12
CA ARG A 202 8.29 16.67 -2.53
C ARG A 202 8.42 18.13 -2.92
N LEU A 203 7.57 19.01 -2.39
CA LEU A 203 7.55 20.43 -2.74
C LEU A 203 8.53 21.29 -1.94
N ARG A 204 8.74 20.99 -0.66
CA ARG A 204 9.53 21.83 0.27
C ARG A 204 10.78 21.11 0.82
N GLY A 205 11.06 19.90 0.35
CA GLY A 205 12.11 19.05 0.91
C GLY A 205 11.77 18.60 2.35
N GLN A 206 12.80 18.19 3.09
CA GLN A 206 12.65 17.58 4.42
C GLN A 206 12.04 18.51 5.49
N LYS A 207 12.05 19.83 5.26
CA LYS A 207 11.64 20.82 6.26
C LYS A 207 10.15 20.69 6.62
N GLY A 208 9.88 20.28 7.86
CA GLY A 208 8.52 20.15 8.39
C GLY A 208 7.77 18.88 7.95
N SER A 209 8.44 17.94 7.29
CA SER A 209 7.88 16.61 7.02
C SER A 209 8.23 15.66 8.16
N TRP A 210 7.20 15.12 8.80
CA TRP A 210 7.38 14.06 9.80
C TRP A 210 7.70 12.71 9.15
N LEU A 211 7.47 12.55 7.84
CA LEU A 211 7.89 11.40 7.04
C LEU A 211 9.32 11.51 6.49
N ALA A 212 10.04 12.61 6.73
CA ALA A 212 11.42 12.76 6.26
C ALA A 212 12.35 11.60 6.70
N PRO A 213 12.27 11.07 7.94
CA PRO A 213 13.07 9.91 8.34
C PRO A 213 12.71 8.61 7.62
N PHE A 214 11.55 8.58 6.94
CA PHE A 214 10.91 7.37 6.44
C PHE A 214 11.04 7.16 4.92
N ILE A 215 11.19 8.24 4.13
CA ILE A 215 11.20 8.13 2.65
C ILE A 215 12.33 7.23 2.12
N SER A 216 13.40 7.03 2.88
CA SER A 216 14.52 6.15 2.52
C SER A 216 14.39 4.71 2.99
N ASP A 217 13.29 4.33 3.64
CA ASP A 217 13.21 3.04 4.36
C ASP A 217 12.94 1.85 3.44
N PHE A 218 12.40 2.05 2.23
CA PHE A 218 12.07 0.94 1.32
C PHE A 218 12.88 0.96 0.03
N ASP A 219 13.52 -0.16 -0.26
CA ASP A 219 14.17 -0.40 -1.56
C ASP A 219 13.18 -0.98 -2.57
N MET A 220 12.14 -1.64 -2.07
CA MET A 220 11.17 -2.36 -2.87
C MET A 220 9.77 -2.26 -2.28
N VAL A 221 8.80 -1.99 -3.17
CA VAL A 221 7.37 -2.07 -2.86
C VAL A 221 6.74 -3.10 -3.79
N ILE A 222 5.93 -3.99 -3.23
CA ILE A 222 5.08 -4.93 -3.95
C ILE A 222 3.63 -4.56 -3.67
N VAL A 223 2.80 -4.48 -4.69
CA VAL A 223 1.36 -4.22 -4.56
C VAL A 223 0.60 -5.36 -5.23
N ASP A 224 -0.10 -6.14 -4.42
CA ASP A 224 -1.01 -7.18 -4.89
C ASP A 224 -2.41 -6.60 -5.20
N GLU A 225 -3.16 -7.29 -6.06
CA GLU A 225 -4.51 -6.90 -6.52
C GLU A 225 -4.58 -5.45 -6.99
N PHE A 226 -3.58 -5.00 -7.75
CA PHE A 226 -3.40 -3.60 -8.14
C PHE A 226 -4.61 -3.02 -8.92
N GLN A 227 -5.43 -3.86 -9.56
CA GLN A 227 -6.69 -3.42 -10.19
C GLN A 227 -7.66 -2.73 -9.23
N ASP A 228 -7.58 -2.99 -7.92
CA ASP A 228 -8.48 -2.43 -6.92
C ASP A 228 -8.00 -1.07 -6.38
N THR A 229 -6.87 -0.55 -6.89
CA THR A 229 -6.23 0.69 -6.42
C THR A 229 -7.03 1.93 -6.77
N ASP A 230 -7.33 2.74 -5.75
CA ASP A 230 -8.01 4.03 -5.91
C ASP A 230 -7.03 5.18 -6.24
N PRO A 231 -7.52 6.35 -6.69
CA PRO A 231 -6.64 7.47 -7.05
C PRO A 231 -5.71 7.97 -5.94
N ALA A 232 -6.13 7.91 -4.67
CA ALA A 232 -5.31 8.36 -3.56
C ALA A 232 -4.19 7.34 -3.24
N GLN A 233 -4.48 6.05 -3.34
CA GLN A 233 -3.49 4.98 -3.22
C GLN A 233 -2.48 5.02 -4.38
N LEU A 234 -2.95 5.32 -5.59
CA LEU A 234 -2.08 5.51 -6.75
C LEU A 234 -1.13 6.69 -6.56
N GLU A 235 -1.66 7.83 -6.10
CA GLU A 235 -0.87 9.00 -5.79
C GLU A 235 0.14 8.72 -4.65
N PHE A 236 -0.25 7.91 -3.68
CA PHE A 236 0.65 7.49 -2.61
C PHE A 236 1.88 6.76 -3.17
N LEU A 237 1.68 5.81 -4.10
CA LEU A 237 2.79 5.12 -4.77
C LEU A 237 3.65 6.07 -5.61
N ARG A 238 3.03 7.03 -6.33
CA ARG A 238 3.77 8.07 -7.08
C ARG A 238 4.68 8.89 -6.18
N LEU A 239 4.14 9.38 -5.07
CA LEU A 239 4.89 10.25 -4.16
C LEU A 239 5.92 9.48 -3.34
N LEU A 240 5.66 8.21 -3.01
CA LEU A 240 6.64 7.32 -2.40
C LEU A 240 7.82 7.10 -3.37
N SER A 241 7.54 6.92 -4.66
CA SER A 241 8.52 6.67 -5.73
C SER A 241 9.61 5.67 -5.31
N PRO A 242 9.22 4.44 -4.92
CA PRO A 242 10.18 3.45 -4.46
C PRO A 242 11.18 3.12 -5.58
N PRO A 243 12.46 2.82 -5.27
CA PRO A 243 13.46 2.47 -6.27
C PRO A 243 12.98 1.33 -7.16
N ARG A 244 12.37 0.31 -6.55
CA ARG A 244 11.76 -0.83 -7.24
C ARG A 244 10.29 -1.00 -6.86
N LEU A 245 9.44 -1.28 -7.85
CA LEU A 245 8.00 -1.44 -7.72
C LEU A 245 7.54 -2.67 -8.50
N VAL A 246 6.81 -3.57 -7.84
CA VAL A 246 6.13 -4.68 -8.49
C VAL A 246 4.64 -4.54 -8.25
N VAL A 247 3.87 -4.44 -9.32
CA VAL A 247 2.40 -4.46 -9.21
C VAL A 247 1.85 -5.72 -9.84
N VAL A 248 0.93 -6.40 -9.15
CA VAL A 248 0.30 -7.63 -9.64
C VAL A 248 -1.16 -7.33 -9.96
N VAL A 249 -1.59 -7.69 -11.16
CA VAL A 249 -2.95 -7.47 -11.66
C VAL A 249 -3.60 -8.82 -11.94
N CYS A 250 -4.77 -9.05 -11.35
CA CYS A 250 -5.62 -10.18 -11.66
C CYS A 250 -6.51 -9.89 -12.89
N VAL A 251 -6.52 -10.78 -13.87
CA VAL A 251 -7.52 -10.78 -14.96
C VAL A 251 -8.44 -11.99 -14.83
N SER A 252 -9.76 -11.76 -14.86
CA SER A 252 -10.79 -12.80 -14.80
C SER A 252 -11.12 -13.33 -16.20
N HIS A 253 -11.12 -14.66 -16.39
CA HIS A 253 -11.42 -15.32 -17.68
C HIS A 253 -12.88 -15.22 -18.17
N SER A 254 -13.76 -14.44 -17.52
CA SER A 254 -15.22 -14.52 -17.73
C SER A 254 -15.78 -13.69 -18.90
N THR A 255 -14.95 -13.07 -19.74
CA THR A 255 -15.40 -12.50 -21.02
C THR A 255 -14.39 -12.89 -22.11
N LYS A 256 -14.87 -13.24 -23.31
CA LYS A 256 -14.04 -13.65 -24.47
C LYS A 256 -13.07 -12.56 -24.99
N GLU A 257 -12.98 -11.43 -24.29
CA GLU A 257 -12.01 -10.34 -24.49
C GLU A 257 -10.88 -10.32 -23.42
N ALA A 258 -10.91 -11.24 -22.44
CA ALA A 258 -10.07 -11.19 -21.24
C ALA A 258 -8.72 -11.93 -21.33
N SER A 259 -8.11 -11.99 -22.51
CA SER A 259 -6.69 -12.33 -22.64
C SER A 259 -5.78 -11.12 -22.49
N GLU A 260 -6.35 -9.91 -22.52
CA GLU A 260 -5.59 -8.67 -22.31
C GLU A 260 -5.95 -8.00 -20.98
N PRO A 261 -4.96 -7.50 -20.21
CA PRO A 261 -5.23 -6.61 -19.09
C PRO A 261 -6.06 -5.42 -19.57
N SER A 262 -7.03 -4.97 -18.76
CA SER A 262 -7.77 -3.74 -19.07
C SER A 262 -6.78 -2.63 -19.48
N PRO A 263 -6.97 -1.97 -20.63
CA PRO A 263 -6.08 -0.88 -21.08
C PRO A 263 -5.86 0.18 -20.01
N ARG A 264 -6.83 0.34 -19.10
CA ARG A 264 -6.77 1.24 -17.95
C ARG A 264 -5.65 0.87 -16.96
N HIS A 265 -5.49 -0.40 -16.57
CA HIS A 265 -4.47 -0.79 -15.57
C HIS A 265 -3.05 -0.70 -16.14
N CYS A 266 -2.87 -1.08 -17.41
CA CYS A 266 -1.60 -0.90 -18.12
C CYS A 266 -1.27 0.59 -18.27
N ARG A 267 -2.26 1.42 -18.63
CA ARG A 267 -2.08 2.87 -18.73
C ARG A 267 -1.72 3.50 -17.40
N VAL A 268 -2.42 3.14 -16.32
CA VAL A 268 -2.15 3.64 -14.96
C VAL A 268 -0.73 3.30 -14.52
N PHE A 269 -0.25 2.07 -14.77
CA PHE A 269 1.13 1.70 -14.48
C PHE A 269 2.15 2.43 -15.37
N ARG A 270 1.86 2.63 -16.66
CA ARG A 270 2.71 3.44 -17.54
C ARG A 270 2.80 4.89 -17.06
N GLU A 271 1.69 5.49 -16.64
CA GLU A 271 1.65 6.84 -16.07
C GLU A 271 2.43 6.92 -14.74
N LEU A 272 2.35 5.88 -13.91
CA LEU A 272 3.21 5.75 -12.72
C LEU A 272 4.68 5.82 -13.12
N ASN A 273 5.08 5.02 -14.11
CA ASN A 273 6.47 4.89 -14.53
C ASN A 273 7.01 6.12 -15.29
N SER A 274 6.15 6.81 -16.05
CA SER A 274 6.53 8.00 -16.84
C SER A 274 6.61 9.29 -16.02
N SER A 275 6.07 9.30 -14.79
CA SER A 275 6.06 10.48 -13.90
C SER A 275 7.30 10.57 -12.99
N ARG A 276 8.35 9.81 -13.32
CA ARG A 276 9.64 9.82 -12.64
C ARG A 276 10.58 10.92 -13.12
#